data_AF-A0A061HF88-F1
#
_entry.id   AF-A0A061HF88-F1
#
_cell.length_a   1.000
_cell.length_b   1.000
_cell.length_c   1.000
_cell.angle_alpha   90.00
_cell.angle_beta   90.00
_cell.angle_gamma   90.00
#
_symmetry.space_group_name_H-M   'P 1'
#
loop_
_entity.id
_entity.type
_entity.pdbx_description
1 polymer ?
#
loop_
_entity_poly.entity_id
_entity_poly.type
_entity_poly.pdbx_seq_one_letter_code
_entity_poly.pdbx_strand_id
1 'polypeptide(L)'
;MYLRLAVYMREILLTQHLRQFVHGFILCGTQMQLWVFDHSGSFSSDTFNITKEPERFIRVISGYTYMNDSDLGLDQGLIRRGERTFVAFKDAYTGEDKELEVDPTPIKMRLPNDMHGNVCYNAIDGSCMVKFAWRTVTDGPSEIDKFRALQNVEGIPKLLGADKGPTSYQLRSGLEFQEDMMKSIREERRQSGSRRDRDEDSD
;
A
#
# COMPACT_ATOMS: atom_id res chain seq x y z
N MET A 1 -2.43 -13.53 18.67
CA MET A 1 -2.93 -13.97 17.36
C MET A 1 -2.74 -12.89 16.30
N TYR A 2 -3.17 -11.65 16.57
CA TYR A 2 -2.92 -10.47 15.71
C TYR A 2 -1.46 -10.29 15.30
N LEU A 3 -0.50 -10.32 16.23
CA LEU A 3 0.92 -10.12 15.91
C LEU A 3 1.45 -11.10 14.84
N ARG A 4 0.99 -12.36 14.86
CA ARG A 4 1.37 -13.34 13.83
C ARG A 4 0.78 -12.98 12.47
N LEU A 5 -0.50 -12.59 12.45
CA LEU A 5 -1.16 -12.12 11.22
C LEU A 5 -0.42 -10.90 10.66
N ALA A 6 -0.10 -9.92 11.50
CA ALA A 6 0.61 -8.71 11.10
C ALA A 6 2.00 -9.00 10.50
N VAL A 7 2.75 -9.97 11.06
CA VAL A 7 4.03 -10.41 10.49
C VAL A 7 3.83 -10.98 9.08
N TYR A 8 2.86 -11.88 8.89
CA TYR A 8 2.58 -12.45 7.56
C TYR A 8 2.11 -11.39 6.56
N MET A 9 1.24 -10.47 6.97
CA MET A 9 0.78 -9.39 6.09
C MET A 9 1.93 -8.47 5.69
N ARG A 10 2.81 -8.16 6.63
CA ARG A 10 4.03 -7.39 6.35
C ARG A 10 4.92 -8.13 5.34
N GLU A 11 5.11 -9.43 5.49
CA GLU A 11 5.90 -10.23 4.52
C GLU A 11 5.27 -10.22 3.12
N ILE A 12 3.94 -10.30 3.01
CA ILE A 12 3.25 -10.20 1.71
C ILE A 12 3.48 -8.83 1.08
N LEU A 13 3.27 -7.73 1.83
CA LEU A 13 3.47 -6.38 1.31
C LEU A 13 4.94 -6.10 0.95
N LEU A 14 5.89 -6.70 1.67
CA LEU A 14 7.32 -6.59 1.37
C LEU A 14 7.77 -7.43 0.17
N THR A 15 7.05 -8.49 -0.17
CA THR A 15 7.37 -9.34 -1.33
C THR A 15 6.59 -8.95 -2.58
N GLN A 16 5.44 -8.31 -2.40
CA GLN A 16 4.57 -7.80 -3.46
C GLN A 16 4.46 -6.27 -3.33
N HIS A 17 5.54 -5.57 -3.67
CA HIS A 17 5.70 -4.13 -3.42
C HIS A 17 4.56 -3.24 -3.95
N LEU A 18 3.97 -3.64 -5.07
CA LEU A 18 2.90 -2.90 -5.75
C LEU A 18 1.49 -3.30 -5.28
N ARG A 19 1.39 -4.28 -4.37
CA ARG A 19 0.14 -4.64 -3.73
C ARG A 19 -0.35 -3.49 -2.86
N GLN A 20 -1.60 -3.08 -3.05
CA GLN A 20 -2.21 -1.95 -2.36
C GLN A 20 -2.64 -2.31 -0.93
N PHE A 21 -3.22 -3.50 -0.76
CA PHE A 21 -3.65 -4.00 0.54
C PHE A 21 -3.76 -5.54 0.55
N VAL A 22 -3.86 -6.12 1.74
CA VAL A 22 -3.97 -7.55 1.98
C VAL A 22 -5.13 -7.82 2.94
N HIS A 23 -6.02 -8.74 2.54
CA HIS A 23 -7.08 -9.25 3.39
C HIS A 23 -6.57 -10.39 4.27
N GLY A 24 -7.10 -10.48 5.48
CA GLY A 24 -6.85 -11.59 6.40
C GLY A 24 -7.98 -11.76 7.40
N PHE A 25 -7.92 -12.84 8.16
CA PHE A 25 -8.85 -13.05 9.25
C PHE A 25 -8.23 -13.88 10.36
N ILE A 26 -8.82 -13.75 11.54
CA ILE A 26 -8.48 -14.48 12.75
C ILE A 26 -9.70 -15.32 13.09
N LEU A 27 -9.55 -16.65 13.12
CA LEU A 27 -10.61 -17.58 13.53
C LEU A 27 -10.16 -18.36 14.78
N CYS A 28 -10.76 -18.04 15.93
CA CYS A 28 -10.47 -18.70 17.20
C CYS A 28 -11.74 -19.42 17.70
N GLY A 29 -11.75 -20.74 17.59
CA GLY A 29 -12.96 -21.53 17.82
C GLY A 29 -14.05 -21.13 16.83
N THR A 30 -15.15 -20.56 17.33
CA THR A 30 -16.26 -20.06 16.51
C THR A 30 -16.23 -18.55 16.28
N GLN A 31 -15.25 -17.84 16.84
CA GLN A 31 -15.14 -16.38 16.73
C GLN A 31 -14.24 -15.99 15.57
N MET A 32 -14.77 -15.23 14.62
CA MET A 32 -14.06 -14.75 13.44
C MET A 32 -13.97 -13.22 13.46
N GLN A 33 -12.80 -12.69 13.13
CA GLN A 33 -12.57 -11.26 12.92
C GLN A 33 -11.82 -11.06 11.60
N LEU A 34 -12.32 -10.14 10.76
CA LEU A 34 -11.71 -9.81 9.47
C LEU A 34 -10.74 -8.66 9.64
N TRP A 35 -9.70 -8.65 8.84
CA TRP A 35 -8.62 -7.68 8.85
C TRP A 35 -8.24 -7.29 7.43
N VAL A 36 -7.89 -6.02 7.26
CA VAL A 36 -7.24 -5.53 6.04
C VAL A 36 -6.01 -4.74 6.45
N PHE A 37 -4.91 -4.99 5.76
CA PHE A 37 -3.62 -4.32 5.96
C PHE A 37 -3.24 -3.58 4.68
N ASP A 38 -2.90 -2.30 4.79
CA ASP A 38 -2.31 -1.51 3.73
C ASP A 38 -0.99 -0.87 4.20
N HIS A 39 -0.32 -0.11 3.33
CA HIS A 39 0.95 0.57 3.66
C HIS A 39 0.84 1.67 4.73
N SER A 40 -0.37 2.03 5.16
CA SER A 40 -0.64 2.97 6.25
C SER A 40 -1.11 2.30 7.55
N GLY A 41 -1.25 0.97 7.56
CA GLY A 41 -1.58 0.18 8.75
C GLY A 41 -2.71 -0.81 8.54
N SER A 42 -3.28 -1.30 9.64
CA SER A 42 -4.36 -2.29 9.62
C SER A 42 -5.66 -1.75 10.19
N PHE A 43 -6.77 -2.28 9.70
CA PHE A 43 -8.10 -2.10 10.29
C PHE A 43 -8.85 -3.44 10.28
N SER A 44 -9.86 -3.55 11.14
CA SER A 44 -10.59 -4.79 11.34
C SER A 44 -12.09 -4.57 11.32
N SER A 45 -12.84 -5.64 11.05
CA SER A 45 -14.24 -5.72 11.44
C SER A 45 -14.39 -5.91 12.95
N ASP A 46 -15.64 -5.83 13.41
CA ASP A 46 -16.07 -6.50 14.64
C ASP A 46 -15.83 -8.02 14.57
N THR A 47 -15.83 -8.65 15.75
CA THR A 47 -15.74 -10.11 15.87
C THR A 47 -17.14 -10.70 15.87
N PHE A 48 -17.37 -11.75 15.09
CA PHE A 48 -18.66 -12.41 14.98
C PHE A 48 -18.57 -13.92 15.14
N ASN A 49 -19.67 -14.54 15.55
CA ASN A 49 -19.69 -15.97 15.80
C ASN A 49 -20.23 -16.73 14.58
N ILE A 50 -19.36 -17.51 13.91
CA ILE A 50 -19.71 -18.19 12.65
C ILE A 50 -20.82 -19.22 12.79
N THR A 51 -21.04 -19.76 14.00
CA THR A 51 -22.12 -20.74 14.26
C THR A 51 -23.46 -20.07 14.55
N LYS A 52 -23.45 -18.85 15.09
CA LYS A 52 -24.66 -18.05 15.32
C LYS A 52 -25.04 -17.23 14.09
N GLU A 53 -24.05 -16.84 13.29
CA GLU A 53 -24.20 -16.02 12.09
C GLU A 53 -23.61 -16.73 10.85
N PRO A 54 -24.07 -17.94 10.49
CA PRO A 54 -23.50 -18.70 9.38
C PRO A 54 -23.67 -18.00 8.03
N GLU A 55 -24.74 -17.23 7.83
CA GLU A 55 -24.93 -16.44 6.61
C GLU A 55 -23.84 -15.39 6.43
N ARG A 56 -23.42 -14.73 7.52
CA ARG A 56 -22.34 -13.73 7.49
C ARG A 56 -21.03 -14.39 7.12
N PHE A 57 -20.74 -15.57 7.69
CA PHE A 57 -19.56 -16.35 7.31
C PHE A 57 -19.57 -16.74 5.83
N ILE A 58 -20.69 -17.25 5.32
CA ILE A 58 -20.84 -17.61 3.90
C ILE A 58 -20.62 -16.37 3.02
N ARG A 59 -21.19 -15.21 3.38
CA ARG A 59 -20.99 -13.96 2.63
C ARG A 59 -19.52 -13.54 2.57
N VAL A 60 -18.76 -13.69 3.66
CA VAL A 60 -17.32 -13.40 3.66
C VAL A 60 -16.56 -14.29 2.68
N ILE A 61 -16.77 -15.61 2.75
CA ILE A 61 -16.07 -16.57 1.89
C ILE A 61 -16.48 -16.38 0.42
N SER A 62 -17.77 -16.22 0.14
CA SER A 62 -18.28 -15.89 -1.19
C SER A 62 -17.70 -14.57 -1.68
N GLY A 63 -17.65 -13.54 -0.83
CA GLY A 63 -17.04 -12.25 -1.13
C GLY A 63 -15.62 -12.42 -1.68
N TYR A 64 -14.75 -13.12 -0.96
CA TYR A 64 -13.38 -13.38 -1.46
C TYR A 64 -13.33 -14.18 -2.76
N THR A 65 -14.33 -15.03 -3.03
CA THR A 65 -14.38 -15.82 -4.26
C THR A 65 -14.79 -14.98 -5.48
N TYR A 66 -15.61 -13.94 -5.28
CA TYR A 66 -16.09 -13.05 -6.34
C TYR A 66 -15.23 -11.79 -6.54
N MET A 67 -14.36 -11.47 -5.59
CA MET A 67 -13.43 -10.34 -5.69
C MET A 67 -12.46 -10.52 -6.85
N ASN A 68 -12.27 -9.48 -7.66
CA ASN A 68 -11.24 -9.45 -8.69
C ASN A 68 -9.86 -9.09 -8.10
N ASP A 69 -8.83 -9.09 -8.95
CA ASP A 69 -7.45 -8.77 -8.55
C ASP A 69 -7.34 -7.41 -7.83
N SER A 70 -8.05 -6.38 -8.30
CA SER A 70 -8.08 -5.07 -7.68
C SER A 70 -8.77 -5.11 -6.31
N ASP A 71 -9.88 -5.84 -6.18
CA ASP A 71 -10.59 -6.00 -4.89
C ASP A 71 -9.78 -6.81 -3.87
N LEU A 72 -8.87 -7.67 -4.35
CA LEU A 72 -7.89 -8.39 -3.54
C LEU A 72 -6.61 -7.58 -3.24
N GLY A 73 -6.55 -6.36 -3.78
CA GLY A 73 -5.48 -5.39 -3.58
C GLY A 73 -4.22 -5.66 -4.42
N LEU A 74 -4.27 -6.55 -5.42
CA LEU A 74 -3.13 -6.87 -6.28
C LEU A 74 -2.71 -5.69 -7.16
N ASP A 75 -1.47 -5.77 -7.65
CA ASP A 75 -0.82 -4.76 -8.47
C ASP A 75 -1.64 -4.38 -9.71
N GLN A 76 -1.87 -3.07 -9.88
CA GLN A 76 -2.53 -2.48 -11.06
C GLN A 76 -1.59 -1.56 -11.86
N GLY A 77 -0.36 -1.32 -11.37
CA GLY A 77 0.62 -0.44 -12.00
C GLY A 77 1.46 -1.11 -13.09
N LEU A 78 1.60 -2.44 -13.03
CA LEU A 78 2.26 -3.22 -14.07
C LEU A 78 1.25 -3.91 -14.98
N ILE A 79 1.23 -3.51 -16.26
CA ILE A 79 0.38 -4.11 -17.28
C ILE A 79 1.15 -5.24 -17.95
N ARG A 80 0.71 -6.48 -17.75
CA ARG A 80 1.33 -7.68 -18.36
C ARG A 80 0.63 -8.05 -19.67
N ARG A 81 1.41 -8.17 -20.76
CA ARG A 81 0.93 -8.60 -22.09
C ARG A 81 1.85 -9.70 -22.61
N GLY A 82 1.49 -10.96 -22.34
CA GLY A 82 2.35 -12.11 -22.59
C GLY A 82 3.57 -12.09 -21.67
N GLU A 83 4.77 -12.16 -22.25
CA GLU A 83 6.04 -12.09 -21.50
C GLU A 83 6.51 -10.65 -21.24
N ARG A 84 5.82 -9.64 -21.79
CA ARG A 84 6.20 -8.23 -21.69
C ARG A 84 5.42 -7.52 -20.60
N THR A 85 6.08 -6.58 -19.93
CA THR A 85 5.51 -5.79 -18.85
C THR A 85 5.62 -4.30 -19.18
N PHE A 86 4.53 -3.57 -18.98
CA PHE A 86 4.43 -2.16 -19.31
C PHE A 86 3.99 -1.34 -18.09
N VAL A 87 4.39 -0.08 -18.07
CA VAL A 87 3.88 0.92 -17.13
C VAL A 87 3.23 2.04 -17.92
N ALA A 88 1.99 2.36 -17.58
CA ALA A 88 1.30 3.53 -18.08
C ALA A 88 1.66 4.76 -17.24
N PHE A 89 1.87 5.90 -17.88
CA PHE A 89 2.17 7.16 -17.20
C PHE A 89 1.77 8.36 -18.06
N LYS A 90 1.64 9.54 -17.42
CA LYS A 90 1.42 10.80 -18.14
C LYS A 90 2.74 11.49 -18.41
N ASP A 91 2.98 11.84 -19.67
CA ASP A 91 4.16 12.59 -20.08
C ASP A 91 4.23 13.93 -19.34
N ALA A 92 5.41 14.27 -18.80
CA ALA A 92 5.59 15.47 -17.99
C ALA A 92 5.47 16.78 -18.79
N TYR A 93 5.65 16.72 -20.11
CA TYR A 93 5.71 17.87 -21.01
C TYR A 93 4.44 17.99 -21.86
N THR A 94 3.99 16.88 -22.45
CA THR A 94 2.80 16.87 -23.32
C THR A 94 1.52 16.56 -22.58
N GLY A 95 1.60 15.89 -21.42
CA GLY A 95 0.43 15.43 -20.66
C GLY A 95 -0.31 14.25 -21.29
N GLU A 96 0.21 13.70 -22.39
CA GLU A 96 -0.36 12.55 -23.09
C GLU A 96 -0.10 11.26 -22.30
N ASP A 97 -1.04 10.32 -22.40
CA ASP A 97 -0.88 8.98 -21.84
C ASP A 97 0.13 8.20 -22.70
N LYS A 98 1.16 7.66 -22.05
CA LYS A 98 2.22 6.86 -22.66
C LYS A 98 2.40 5.55 -21.92
N GLU A 99 2.96 4.57 -22.63
CA GLU A 99 3.37 3.30 -22.05
C GLU A 99 4.87 3.09 -22.25
N LEU A 100 5.52 2.50 -21.25
CA LEU A 100 6.93 2.15 -21.28
C LEU A 100 7.09 0.67 -20.96
N GLU A 101 7.83 -0.06 -21.78
CA GLU A 101 8.20 -1.45 -21.51
C GLU A 101 9.32 -1.51 -20.47
N VAL A 102 9.12 -2.31 -19.42
CA VAL A 102 10.04 -2.43 -18.29
C VAL A 102 10.46 -3.88 -18.06
N ASP A 103 11.67 -4.07 -17.54
CA ASP A 103 12.08 -5.36 -16.97
C ASP A 103 11.16 -5.68 -15.80
N PRO A 104 10.46 -6.84 -15.78
CA PRO A 104 9.59 -7.21 -14.67
C PRO A 104 10.36 -7.48 -13.36
N THR A 105 11.69 -7.57 -13.41
CA THR A 105 12.55 -7.75 -12.24
C THR A 105 12.80 -6.40 -11.58
N PRO A 106 12.30 -6.17 -10.35
CA PRO A 106 12.54 -4.91 -9.67
C PRO A 106 14.02 -4.77 -9.29
N ILE A 107 14.51 -3.54 -9.36
CA ILE A 107 15.81 -3.15 -8.79
C ILE A 107 15.69 -3.32 -7.28
N LYS A 108 16.43 -4.29 -6.73
CA LYS A 108 16.38 -4.64 -5.31
C LYS A 108 16.84 -3.48 -4.43
N MET A 109 15.90 -2.66 -3.95
CA MET A 109 16.13 -1.73 -2.85
C MET A 109 16.00 -2.47 -1.52
N ARG A 110 17.09 -3.08 -1.05
CA ARG A 110 17.16 -3.60 0.33
C ARG A 110 17.48 -2.44 1.27
N LEU A 111 16.45 -1.77 1.79
CA LEU A 111 16.57 -1.03 3.03
C LEU A 111 15.66 -1.68 4.09
N PRO A 112 16.21 -2.19 5.20
CA PRO A 112 15.44 -2.88 6.26
C PRO A 112 14.30 -2.04 6.87
N ASN A 113 14.35 -0.72 6.68
CA ASN A 113 13.47 0.26 7.34
C ASN A 113 12.48 0.95 6.38
N ASP A 114 12.53 0.69 5.08
CA ASP A 114 11.58 1.27 4.12
C ASP A 114 10.29 0.43 4.10
N MET A 115 9.45 0.66 5.11
CA MET A 115 8.10 0.10 5.18
C MET A 115 7.15 0.72 4.13
N HIS A 116 7.65 1.66 3.32
CA HIS A 116 6.88 2.40 2.32
C HIS A 116 6.85 1.76 0.93
N GLY A 117 7.35 0.52 0.78
CA GLY A 117 7.12 -0.26 -0.45
C GLY A 117 7.63 0.39 -1.74
N ASN A 118 8.66 1.24 -1.66
CA ASN A 118 9.24 1.87 -2.83
C ASN A 118 9.92 0.79 -3.69
N VAL A 119 9.67 0.81 -4.99
CA VAL A 119 10.26 -0.15 -5.92
C VAL A 119 10.58 0.55 -7.25
N CYS A 120 11.72 0.18 -7.84
CA CYS A 120 12.14 0.71 -9.12
C CYS A 120 12.25 -0.39 -10.16
N TYR A 121 11.98 -0.05 -11.41
CA TYR A 121 12.12 -0.91 -12.58
C TYR A 121 12.93 -0.20 -13.65
N ASN A 122 13.77 -0.93 -14.37
CA ASN A 122 14.48 -0.38 -15.53
C ASN A 122 13.60 -0.48 -16.77
N ALA A 123 13.64 0.55 -17.61
CA ALA A 123 13.16 0.43 -18.98
C ALA A 123 13.99 -0.62 -19.73
N ILE A 124 13.35 -1.40 -20.60
CA ILE A 124 14.06 -2.42 -21.40
C ILE A 124 15.12 -1.79 -22.31
N ASP A 125 14.87 -0.58 -22.81
CA ASP A 125 15.80 0.16 -23.67
C ASP A 125 16.92 0.87 -22.88
N GLY A 126 16.91 0.80 -21.55
CA GLY A 126 17.88 1.47 -20.68
C GLY A 126 17.77 2.99 -20.65
N SER A 127 16.71 3.58 -21.24
CA SER A 127 16.54 5.03 -21.34
C SER A 127 16.25 5.71 -20.00
N CYS A 128 15.57 5.00 -19.10
CA CYS A 128 15.11 5.55 -17.84
C CYS A 128 14.80 4.46 -16.80
N MET A 129 14.44 4.93 -15.60
CA MET A 129 13.96 4.11 -14.49
C MET A 129 12.57 4.58 -14.10
N VAL A 130 11.67 3.62 -13.87
CA VAL A 130 10.36 3.86 -13.29
C VAL A 130 10.45 3.65 -11.78
N LYS A 131 9.94 4.60 -11.01
CA LYS A 131 9.85 4.50 -9.55
C LYS A 131 8.38 4.48 -9.13
N PHE A 132 7.99 3.44 -8.41
CA PHE A 132 6.76 3.41 -7.63
C PHE A 132 7.09 3.74 -6.18
N ALA A 133 6.33 4.65 -5.59
CA ALA A 133 6.57 5.07 -4.23
C ALA A 133 5.27 5.35 -3.49
N TRP A 134 5.13 4.78 -2.29
CA TRP A 134 4.12 5.24 -1.34
C TRP A 134 4.67 6.45 -0.62
N ARG A 135 3.88 7.52 -0.60
CA ARG A 135 4.26 8.74 0.10
C ARG A 135 3.29 9.05 1.22
N THR A 136 3.84 9.50 2.34
CA THR A 136 3.07 10.24 3.33
C THR A 136 2.66 11.57 2.71
N VAL A 137 1.38 11.92 2.83
CA VAL A 137 0.92 13.25 2.41
C VAL A 137 1.41 14.26 3.45
N THR A 138 2.29 15.15 3.03
CA THR A 138 2.86 16.25 3.81
C THR A 138 2.55 17.59 3.13
N ASP A 139 2.61 18.69 3.87
CA ASP A 139 2.41 20.05 3.32
C ASP A 139 3.52 20.50 2.34
N GLY A 140 4.66 19.81 2.33
CA GLY A 140 5.79 20.10 1.44
C GLY A 140 5.64 19.59 0.00
N PRO A 141 6.54 20.03 -0.92
CA PRO A 141 6.51 19.63 -2.32
C PRO A 141 6.77 18.12 -2.47
N SER A 142 6.04 17.48 -3.38
CA SER A 142 6.23 16.07 -3.70
C SER A 142 7.56 15.83 -4.44
N GLU A 143 8.01 14.58 -4.50
CA GLU A 143 9.18 14.20 -5.29
C GLU A 143 9.04 14.65 -6.76
N ILE A 144 7.84 14.51 -7.32
CA ILE A 144 7.49 14.98 -8.66
C ILE A 144 7.69 16.50 -8.78
N ASP A 145 7.23 17.27 -7.79
CA ASP A 145 7.37 18.74 -7.80
C ASP A 145 8.84 19.17 -7.71
N LYS A 146 9.64 18.45 -6.92
CA LYS A 146 11.10 18.68 -6.82
C LYS A 146 11.79 18.41 -8.15
N PHE A 147 11.50 17.29 -8.82
CA PHE A 147 12.08 17.00 -10.13
C PHE A 147 11.66 18.01 -11.20
N ARG A 148 10.41 18.50 -11.16
CA ARG A 148 9.97 19.58 -12.05
C ARG A 148 10.72 20.88 -11.81
N ALA A 149 10.94 21.26 -10.55
CA ALA A 149 11.68 22.45 -10.20
C ALA A 149 13.16 22.38 -10.62
N LEU A 150 13.75 21.18 -10.62
CA LEU A 150 15.17 20.94 -10.90
C LEU A 150 15.46 20.47 -12.34
N GLN A 151 14.48 20.50 -13.25
CA GLN A 151 14.58 19.94 -14.60
C GLN A 151 15.71 20.51 -15.48
N ASN A 152 16.19 21.73 -15.16
CA ASN A 152 17.24 22.44 -15.90
C ASN A 152 18.61 22.40 -15.21
N VAL A 153 18.73 21.66 -14.09
CA VAL A 153 19.99 21.54 -13.36
C VAL A 153 20.80 20.39 -13.93
N GLU A 154 22.04 20.66 -14.32
CA GLU A 154 22.96 19.64 -14.82
C GLU A 154 23.22 18.55 -13.77
N GLY A 155 23.24 17.28 -14.19
CA GLY A 155 23.47 16.13 -13.31
C GLY A 155 22.24 15.62 -12.54
N ILE A 156 21.09 16.32 -12.59
CA ILE A 156 19.84 15.84 -11.98
C ILE A 156 19.03 15.02 -13.01
N PRO A 157 18.50 13.83 -12.64
CA PRO A 157 17.61 13.08 -13.51
C PRO A 157 16.40 13.89 -13.94
N LYS A 158 16.05 13.82 -15.23
CA LYS A 158 14.87 14.49 -15.79
C LYS A 158 13.62 13.66 -15.56
N LEU A 159 12.53 14.32 -15.18
CA LEU A 159 11.22 13.68 -15.08
C LEU A 159 10.63 13.50 -16.48
N LEU A 160 10.52 12.27 -16.94
CA LEU A 160 9.84 11.96 -18.22
C LEU A 160 8.32 12.00 -18.07
N GLY A 161 7.81 11.62 -16.90
CA GLY A 161 6.40 11.59 -16.62
C GLY A 161 6.11 11.07 -15.23
N ALA A 162 4.86 11.21 -14.81
CA ALA A 162 4.41 10.76 -13.51
C ALA A 162 2.91 10.54 -13.51
N ASP A 163 2.45 9.60 -12.68
CA ASP A 163 1.05 9.42 -12.38
C ASP A 163 0.82 9.27 -10.88
N LYS A 164 -0.41 9.49 -10.43
CA LYS A 164 -0.82 9.36 -9.02
C LYS A 164 -1.78 8.21 -8.88
N GLY A 165 -1.35 7.17 -8.17
CA GLY A 165 -2.21 6.09 -7.73
C GLY A 165 -3.22 6.51 -6.64
N PRO A 166 -4.06 5.58 -6.18
CA PRO A 166 -5.05 5.85 -5.15
C PRO A 166 -4.39 6.15 -3.80
N THR A 167 -5.03 7.03 -3.04
CA THR A 167 -4.66 7.33 -1.65
C THR A 167 -5.24 6.28 -0.69
N SER A 168 -4.60 6.07 0.46
CA SER A 168 -5.17 5.20 1.52
C SER A 168 -6.57 5.64 1.96
N TYR A 169 -6.87 6.94 1.87
CA TYR A 169 -8.23 7.45 2.12
C TYR A 169 -9.24 6.93 1.08
N GLN A 170 -8.89 6.99 -0.20
CA GLN A 170 -9.74 6.45 -1.28
C GLN A 170 -9.90 4.94 -1.17
N LEU A 171 -8.82 4.20 -0.87
CA LEU A 171 -8.86 2.75 -0.64
C LEU A 171 -9.76 2.35 0.53
N ARG A 172 -9.91 3.25 1.51
CA ARG A 172 -10.76 3.06 2.71
C ARG A 172 -12.12 3.74 2.59
N SER A 173 -12.44 4.32 1.43
CA SER A 173 -13.70 5.04 1.22
C SER A 173 -14.88 4.07 1.37
N GLY A 174 -15.88 4.46 2.16
CA GLY A 174 -17.04 3.62 2.46
C GLY A 174 -16.89 2.71 3.68
N LEU A 175 -15.72 2.69 4.34
CA LEU A 175 -15.59 2.05 5.65
C LEU A 175 -16.24 2.91 6.73
N GLU A 176 -17.17 2.33 7.46
CA GLU A 176 -17.75 2.93 8.66
C GLU A 176 -17.01 2.44 9.89
N PHE A 177 -16.23 3.33 10.50
CA PHE A 177 -15.54 3.04 11.74
C PHE A 177 -16.46 3.35 12.91
N GLN A 178 -16.80 2.33 13.71
CA GLN A 178 -17.62 2.54 14.91
C GLN A 178 -16.92 3.47 15.92
N GLU A 179 -17.72 4.23 16.68
CA GLU A 179 -17.23 5.30 17.56
C GLU A 179 -16.41 4.78 18.75
N ASP A 180 -16.71 3.57 19.20
CA ASP A 180 -15.97 2.80 20.19
C ASP A 180 -14.59 2.36 19.67
N MET A 181 -14.52 1.88 18.42
CA MET A 181 -13.25 1.58 17.76
C MET A 181 -12.40 2.86 17.55
N MET A 182 -13.03 3.99 17.25
CA MET A 182 -12.34 5.28 17.16
C MET A 182 -11.78 5.73 18.52
N LYS A 183 -12.47 5.44 19.63
CA LYS A 183 -11.99 5.71 20.99
C LYS A 183 -10.79 4.84 21.36
N SER A 184 -10.83 3.53 21.07
CA SER A 184 -9.71 2.63 21.36
C SER A 184 -8.45 3.00 20.56
N ILE A 185 -8.59 3.34 19.27
CA ILE A 185 -7.46 3.82 18.44
C ILE A 185 -6.85 5.11 19.01
N ARG A 186 -7.67 6.05 19.50
CA ARG A 186 -7.19 7.29 20.14
C ARG A 186 -6.48 7.02 21.45
N GLU A 187 -6.97 6.08 22.25
CA GLU A 187 -6.36 5.66 23.52
C GLU A 187 -5.02 4.94 23.30
N GLU A 188 -4.95 4.02 22.32
CA GLU A 188 -3.70 3.36 21.94
C GLU A 188 -2.66 4.35 21.42
N ARG A 189 -3.07 5.34 20.60
CA ARG A 189 -2.17 6.41 20.14
C ARG A 189 -1.63 7.24 21.30
N ARG A 190 -2.48 7.62 22.27
CA ARG A 190 -2.05 8.34 23.49
C ARG A 190 -1.06 7.53 24.31
N GLN A 191 -1.30 6.23 24.47
CA GLN A 191 -0.38 5.35 25.18
C GLN A 191 0.95 5.19 24.43
N SER A 192 0.93 5.09 23.09
CA SER A 192 2.14 5.00 22.25
C SER A 192 2.96 6.29 22.16
N GLY A 193 2.30 7.46 22.32
CA GLY A 193 2.96 8.76 22.44
C GLY A 193 3.63 8.90 23.81
N SER A 194 2.89 8.61 24.89
CA SER A 194 3.43 8.70 26.27
C SER A 194 4.55 7.71 26.60
N ARG A 195 4.74 6.67 25.77
CA ARG A 195 5.89 5.76 25.85
C ARG A 195 7.13 6.37 25.19
N ARG A 196 6.98 7.02 24.04
CA ARG A 196 8.09 7.73 23.37
C ARG A 196 8.62 8.89 24.21
N ASP A 197 7.72 9.63 24.86
CA ASP A 197 8.12 10.74 25.74
C ASP A 197 8.84 10.28 27.02
N ARG A 198 8.65 9.02 27.46
CA ARG A 198 9.36 8.47 28.63
C ARG A 198 10.77 7.97 28.30
N ASP A 199 10.98 7.53 27.07
CA ASP A 199 12.27 6.99 26.63
C ASP A 199 13.25 8.13 26.26
N GLU A 200 12.78 9.36 26.03
CA GLU A 200 13.62 10.55 25.78
C GLU A 200 14.10 11.26 27.06
N ASP A 201 13.49 10.99 28.22
CA ASP A 201 13.86 11.57 29.52
C ASP A 201 14.82 10.66 30.35
N SER A 202 15.40 9.62 29.73
CA SER A 202 16.18 8.57 30.41
C SER A 202 17.69 8.58 30.14
N ASP A 203 18.24 9.55 29.41
CA ASP A 203 19.69 9.67 29.12
C ASP A 203 20.35 10.88 29.82
#